data_AF-A0AAW9EDY5-F1
#
_entry.id   AF-A0AAW9EDY5-F1
#
_cell.length_a   1.000
_cell.length_b   1.000
_cell.length_c   1.000
_cell.angle_alpha   90.00
_cell.angle_beta   90.00
_cell.angle_gamma   90.00
#
_symmetry.space_group_name_H-M   'P 1'
#
loop_
_entity.id
_entity.type
_entity.pdbx_description
1 polymer ?
#
loop_
_entity_poly.entity_id
_entity_poly.type
_entity_poly.pdbx_seq_one_letter_code
_entity_poly.pdbx_strand_id
1 'polypeptide(L)'
;ICTSQVLLANIASLYAVFHGPAGLKRIASRIHRLADILTCGLQQKGLRLRHEHYFDTLCVEVADKAAVLARAEAAQINLRSDIH
;
A
#
# COMPACT_ATOMS: atom_id res chain seq x y z
N ILE A 1 -7.41 12.73 28.30
CA ILE A 1 -6.16 12.92 27.51
C ILE A 1 -5.64 14.33 27.79
N CYS A 2 -4.34 14.50 28.09
CA CYS A 2 -3.74 15.77 28.54
C CYS A 2 -2.64 16.31 27.59
N THR A 3 -1.85 15.43 26.95
CA THR A 3 -0.97 15.79 25.83
C THR A 3 -1.42 15.02 24.59
N SER A 4 -1.51 15.69 23.45
CA SER A 4 -1.95 15.12 22.18
C SER A 4 -0.93 15.40 21.07
N GLN A 5 -1.28 15.09 19.82
CA GLN A 5 -0.42 15.24 18.65
C GLN A 5 -0.71 16.53 17.87
N VAL A 6 -0.81 17.67 18.57
CA VAL A 6 -1.18 18.96 17.94
C VAL A 6 -0.23 19.34 16.81
N LEU A 7 1.09 19.15 17.00
CA LEU A 7 2.06 19.49 15.96
C LEU A 7 1.88 18.64 14.70
N LEU A 8 1.70 17.32 14.84
CA LEU A 8 1.49 16.42 13.70
C LEU A 8 0.15 16.71 12.99
N ALA A 9 -0.90 17.06 13.75
CA ALA A 9 -2.17 17.49 13.18
C ALA A 9 -1.99 18.75 12.32
N ASN A 10 -1.25 19.75 12.80
CA ASN A 10 -0.97 20.96 12.03
C ASN A 10 -0.19 20.67 10.75
N ILE A 11 0.82 19.78 10.80
CA ILE A 11 1.59 19.38 9.61
C ILE A 11 0.67 18.67 8.59
N ALA A 12 -0.19 17.76 9.05
CA ALA A 12 -1.16 17.07 8.17
C ALA A 12 -2.15 18.05 7.53
N SER A 13 -2.64 19.05 8.27
CA SER A 13 -3.50 20.10 7.72
C SER A 13 -2.77 20.95 6.67
N LEU A 14 -1.52 21.35 6.93
CA LEU A 14 -0.71 22.11 5.98
C LEU A 14 -0.40 21.31 4.71
N TYR A 15 -0.18 20.00 4.82
CA TYR A 15 -0.05 19.11 3.67
C TYR A 15 -1.30 19.14 2.79
N ALA A 16 -2.49 19.06 3.40
CA ALA A 16 -3.75 19.13 2.67
C ALA A 16 -3.98 20.50 2.02
N VAL A 17 -3.66 21.61 2.71
CA VAL A 17 -3.75 22.97 2.15
C VAL A 17 -2.80 23.15 0.97
N PHE A 18 -1.55 22.68 1.10
CA PHE A 18 -0.53 22.79 0.06
C PHE A 18 -0.91 22.04 -1.22
N HIS A 19 -1.41 20.81 -1.10
CA HIS A 19 -1.80 20.01 -2.25
C HIS A 19 -3.19 20.35 -2.80
N GLY A 20 -4.10 20.81 -1.94
CA GLY A 20 -5.51 20.99 -2.26
C GLY A 20 -6.20 19.69 -2.68
N PRO A 21 -7.52 19.73 -2.95
CA PRO A 21 -8.29 18.53 -3.30
C PRO A 21 -7.79 17.87 -4.59
N ALA A 22 -7.36 18.66 -5.58
CA ALA A 22 -6.85 18.13 -6.84
C ALA A 22 -5.50 17.42 -6.68
N GLY A 23 -4.59 17.96 -5.86
CA GLY A 23 -3.29 17.33 -5.59
C GLY A 23 -3.44 16.04 -4.80
N LEU A 24 -4.27 16.05 -3.75
CA LEU A 24 -4.56 14.83 -2.98
C LEU A 24 -5.20 13.74 -3.84
N LYS A 25 -6.17 14.09 -4.69
CA LYS A 25 -6.76 13.14 -5.64
C LYS A 25 -5.73 12.58 -6.61
N ARG A 26 -4.82 13.42 -7.12
CA ARG A 26 -3.73 12.97 -8.01
C ARG A 26 -2.78 11.99 -7.33
N ILE A 27 -2.40 12.26 -6.08
CA ILE A 27 -1.53 11.37 -5.29
C ILE A 27 -2.24 10.03 -5.06
N ALA A 28 -3.50 10.08 -4.61
CA ALA A 28 -4.30 8.89 -4.37
C ALA A 28 -4.48 8.04 -5.65
N SER A 29 -4.86 8.66 -6.77
CA SER A 29 -5.02 7.96 -8.05
C SER A 29 -3.70 7.38 -8.57
N ARG A 30 -2.56 8.05 -8.34
CA ARG A 30 -1.25 7.51 -8.71
C ARG A 30 -0.91 6.26 -7.91
N ILE A 31 -1.12 6.29 -6.59
CA ILE A 31 -0.87 5.14 -5.71
C ILE A 31 -1.76 3.97 -6.14
N HIS A 32 -3.06 4.20 -6.30
CA HIS A 32 -4.00 3.18 -6.74
C HIS A 32 -3.62 2.58 -8.11
N ARG A 33 -3.21 3.42 -9.07
CA ARG A 33 -2.76 2.96 -10.38
C ARG A 33 -1.52 2.07 -10.30
N LEU A 34 -0.59 2.34 -9.39
CA LEU A 34 0.58 1.47 -9.19
C LEU A 34 0.17 0.13 -8.56
N ALA A 35 -0.79 0.13 -7.64
CA ALA A 35 -1.37 -1.09 -7.10
C ALA A 35 -2.07 -1.92 -8.21
N ASP A 36 -2.82 -1.28 -9.12
CA ASP A 36 -3.45 -1.95 -10.26
C ASP A 36 -2.42 -2.60 -11.19
N ILE A 37 -1.32 -1.90 -11.48
CA ILE A 37 -0.23 -2.41 -12.32
C ILE A 37 0.39 -3.64 -11.65
N LEU A 38 0.64 -3.58 -10.34
CA LEU A 38 1.15 -4.72 -9.57
C LEU A 38 0.16 -5.90 -9.61
N THR A 39 -1.12 -5.66 -9.37
CA THR A 39 -2.17 -6.68 -9.45
C THR A 39 -2.21 -7.35 -10.82
N CYS A 40 -2.19 -6.56 -11.89
CA CYS A 40 -2.20 -7.08 -13.26
C CYS A 40 -1.00 -8.01 -13.49
N GLY A 41 0.20 -7.61 -13.07
CA GLY A 41 1.40 -8.44 -13.15
C GLY A 41 1.30 -9.73 -12.34
N LEU A 42 0.75 -9.67 -11.11
CA LEU A 42 0.55 -10.85 -10.26
C LEU A 42 -0.45 -11.84 -10.87
N GLN A 43 -1.59 -11.35 -11.36
CA GLN A 43 -2.64 -12.16 -11.99
C GLN A 43 -2.17 -12.81 -13.29
N GLN A 44 -1.40 -12.09 -14.12
CA GLN A 44 -0.77 -12.65 -15.32
C GLN A 44 0.20 -13.80 -14.99
N LYS A 45 0.77 -13.82 -13.78
CA LYS A 45 1.61 -14.91 -13.26
C LYS A 45 0.83 -15.98 -12.52
N GLY A 46 -0.50 -15.93 -12.55
CA GLY A 46 -1.41 -16.94 -11.98
C GLY A 46 -1.63 -16.80 -10.47
N LEU A 47 -1.17 -15.71 -9.85
CA LEU A 47 -1.41 -15.46 -8.42
C LEU A 47 -2.81 -14.90 -8.19
N ARG A 48 -3.44 -15.30 -7.09
CA ARG A 48 -4.78 -14.87 -6.70
C ARG A 48 -4.70 -13.81 -5.61
N LEU A 49 -5.58 -12.82 -5.69
CA LEU A 49 -5.79 -11.88 -4.60
C LEU A 49 -6.93 -12.39 -3.72
N ARG A 50 -6.78 -12.25 -2.40
CA ARG A 50 -7.83 -12.59 -1.43
C ARG A 50 -9.03 -11.64 -1.52
N HIS A 51 -8.81 -10.41 -2.00
CA HIS A 51 -9.84 -9.37 -2.12
C HIS A 51 -9.89 -8.79 -3.53
N GLU A 52 -11.11 -8.58 -4.04
CA GLU A 52 -11.34 -8.03 -5.39
C GLU A 52 -11.18 -6.51 -5.45
N HIS A 53 -11.48 -5.81 -4.35
CA HIS A 53 -11.39 -4.36 -4.26
C HIS A 53 -10.30 -3.94 -3.27
N TYR A 54 -9.52 -2.94 -3.65
CA TYR A 54 -8.41 -2.41 -2.88
C TYR A 54 -8.13 -0.97 -3.31
N PHE A 55 -7.41 -0.23 -2.45
CA PHE A 55 -6.86 1.06 -2.80
C PHE A 55 -5.37 0.93 -3.13
N ASP A 56 -4.52 0.73 -2.12
CA ASP A 56 -3.07 0.65 -2.24
C ASP A 56 -2.44 -0.63 -1.64
N THR A 57 -3.28 -1.48 -1.04
CA THR A 57 -2.84 -2.64 -0.26
C THR A 57 -3.43 -3.92 -0.84
N LEU A 58 -2.57 -4.90 -1.13
CA LEU A 58 -2.94 -6.18 -1.73
C LEU A 58 -2.68 -7.33 -0.76
N CYS A 59 -3.63 -8.26 -0.66
CA CYS A 59 -3.41 -9.54 0.00
C CYS A 59 -3.32 -10.63 -1.07
N VAL A 60 -2.13 -11.19 -1.26
CA VAL A 60 -1.82 -12.13 -2.32
C VAL A 60 -1.72 -13.54 -1.74
N GLU A 61 -2.47 -14.47 -2.32
CA GLU A 61 -2.37 -15.89 -1.98
C GLU A 61 -1.17 -16.50 -2.70
N VAL A 62 -0.30 -17.16 -1.92
CA VAL A 62 0.92 -17.77 -2.40
C VAL A 62 1.04 -19.19 -1.85
N ALA A 63 1.55 -20.11 -2.65
CA ALA A 63 1.74 -21.51 -2.24
C ALA A 63 2.83 -21.65 -1.16
N ASP A 64 3.93 -20.89 -1.30
CA ASP A 64 5.04 -20.87 -0.37
C ASP A 64 5.34 -19.44 0.08
N LYS A 65 4.81 -19.10 1.27
CA LYS A 65 5.00 -17.79 1.89
C LYS A 65 6.46 -17.54 2.28
N ALA A 66 7.18 -18.55 2.75
CA ALA A 66 8.56 -18.40 3.22
C ALA A 66 9.50 -18.07 2.04
N ALA A 67 9.35 -18.77 0.91
CA ALA A 67 10.14 -18.51 -0.30
C ALA A 67 9.86 -17.12 -0.91
N VAL A 68 8.63 -16.60 -0.79
CA VAL A 68 8.31 -15.23 -1.22
C VAL A 68 8.98 -14.20 -0.31
N LEU A 69 8.89 -14.37 1.01
CA LEU A 69 9.50 -13.45 1.98
C LEU A 69 11.03 -13.42 1.85
N ALA A 70 11.69 -14.58 1.71
CA ALA A 70 13.14 -14.65 1.52
C ALA A 70 13.60 -13.90 0.24
N ARG A 71 12.84 -14.03 -0.86
CA ARG A 71 13.12 -13.29 -2.11
C ARG A 71 12.89 -11.78 -1.96
N ALA A 72 11.86 -11.38 -1.22
CA ALA A 72 11.59 -9.97 -0.95
C ALA A 72 12.70 -9.35 -0.08
N GLU A 73 13.14 -10.07 0.97
CA GLU A 73 14.23 -9.64 1.84
C GLU A 73 15.57 -9.51 1.10
N ALA A 74 15.91 -10.48 0.24
CA ALA A 74 17.08 -10.41 -0.63
C ALA A 74 17.02 -9.18 -1.58
N ALA A 75 15.82 -8.73 -1.94
CA ALA A 75 15.58 -7.51 -2.72
C ALA A 75 15.42 -6.24 -1.85
N GLN A 76 15.63 -6.32 -0.53
CA GLN A 76 15.45 -5.23 0.43
C GLN A 76 14.02 -4.66 0.48
N ILE A 77 13.03 -5.54 0.29
CA ILE A 77 11.59 -5.23 0.34
C ILE A 77 10.96 -5.99 1.51
N ASN A 78 10.35 -5.23 2.42
CA ASN A 78 9.58 -5.80 3.51
C ASN A 78 8.12 -5.99 3.09
N LEU A 79 7.60 -7.21 3.29
CA LEU A 79 6.18 -7.53 3.09
C LEU A 79 5.53 -7.89 4.43
N ARG A 80 4.26 -7.56 4.57
CA ARG A 80 3.47 -7.87 5.76
C ARG A 80 3.22 -9.39 5.84
N SER A 81 3.54 -10.02 6.98
CA SER A 81 3.50 -11.49 7.14
C SER A 81 2.63 -11.98 8.30
N ASP A 82 2.05 -11.10 9.11
CA ASP A 82 1.20 -11.40 10.28
C ASP A 82 -0.28 -11.70 9.91
N ILE A 83 -0.55 -12.07 8.66
CA ILE A 83 -1.90 -12.38 8.17
C ILE A 83 -2.06 -13.90 8.06
N HIS A 84 -3.16 -14.40 8.62
CA HIS A 84 -3.61 -15.80 8.59
C HIS A 84 -4.80 -15.94 7.61
#